data_AF-A0A1I7WJB2-F1
#
_entry.id   AF-A0A1I7WJB2-F1
#
_cell.length_a   1.000
_cell.length_b   1.000
_cell.length_c   1.000
_cell.angle_alpha   90.00
_cell.angle_beta   90.00
_cell.angle_gamma   90.00
#
_symmetry.space_group_name_H-M   'P 1'
#
loop_
_entity.id
_entity.type
_entity.pdbx_description
1 polymer ?
#
loop_
_entity_poly.entity_id
_entity_poly.type
_entity_poly.pdbx_seq_one_letter_code
_entity_poly.pdbx_strand_id
1 'polypeptide(L)'
;MDRAPKLSQPERSQIKALKTIMNFLGHQEEYGTKKSIGRPSKLNDRGKRAIFWTTSNSTNEIRRTGGIDASTTTMWRINLWTILIVKDLQSAISKLWRKIDKSIIKNIVNTMPERIFQVINRSVSCTDY
;
A
#
# COMPACT_ATOMS: atom_id res chain seq x y z
N MET A 1 -55.23 -0.23 26.43
CA MET A 1 -54.09 -0.44 25.52
C MET A 1 -53.02 -1.17 26.29
N ASP A 2 -53.00 -2.49 26.18
CA ASP A 2 -52.18 -3.32 27.04
C ASP A 2 -50.70 -3.26 26.63
N ARG A 3 -49.85 -2.98 27.62
CA ARG A 3 -48.41 -2.81 27.47
C ARG A 3 -47.76 -4.17 27.21
N ALA A 4 -47.04 -4.30 26.09
CA ALA A 4 -46.35 -5.53 25.72
C ALA A 4 -45.39 -6.02 26.84
N PRO A 5 -45.35 -7.33 27.15
CA PRO A 5 -44.48 -7.90 28.17
C PRO A 5 -43.00 -7.65 27.85
N LYS A 6 -42.24 -7.14 28.82
CA LYS A 6 -40.79 -6.97 28.67
C LYS A 6 -40.11 -8.32 28.87
N LEU A 7 -39.65 -8.93 27.77
CA LEU A 7 -38.86 -10.15 27.78
C LEU A 7 -37.59 -9.99 28.61
N SER A 8 -37.28 -11.02 29.40
CA SER A 8 -36.09 -11.15 30.23
C SER A 8 -34.83 -11.33 29.37
N GLN A 9 -33.66 -10.97 29.91
CA GLN A 9 -32.35 -11.13 29.24
C GLN A 9 -32.07 -12.55 28.69
N PRO A 10 -32.39 -13.65 29.42
CA PRO A 10 -32.19 -15.00 28.89
C PRO A 10 -33.08 -15.30 27.68
N GLU A 11 -34.34 -14.89 27.68
CA GLU A 11 -35.25 -15.09 26.53
C GLU A 11 -34.76 -14.36 25.28
N ARG A 12 -34.26 -13.12 25.44
CA ARG A 12 -33.65 -12.34 24.34
C ARG A 12 -32.41 -13.03 23.77
N SER A 13 -31.61 -13.66 24.64
CA SER A 13 -30.40 -14.39 24.23
C SER A 13 -30.75 -15.65 23.44
N GLN A 14 -31.75 -16.41 23.88
CA GLN A 14 -32.25 -17.59 23.16
C GLN A 14 -32.81 -17.23 21.79
N ILE A 15 -33.60 -16.16 21.69
CA ILE A 15 -34.14 -15.66 20.41
C ILE A 15 -33.01 -15.28 19.44
N LYS A 16 -31.94 -14.67 19.94
CA LYS A 16 -30.77 -14.29 19.12
C LYS A 16 -30.02 -15.53 18.59
N ALA A 17 -29.89 -16.57 19.40
CA ALA A 17 -29.29 -17.84 18.99
C ALA A 17 -30.12 -18.54 17.90
N LEU A 18 -31.43 -18.66 18.09
CA LEU A 18 -32.33 -19.26 17.09
C LEU A 18 -32.30 -18.50 15.76
N LYS A 19 -32.24 -17.16 15.80
CA LYS A 19 -32.10 -16.33 14.60
C LYS A 19 -30.77 -16.58 13.87
N THR A 20 -29.70 -16.83 14.61
CA THR A 20 -28.38 -17.13 14.04
C THR A 20 -28.39 -18.48 13.32
N ILE A 21 -29.02 -19.49 13.93
CA ILE A 21 -29.19 -20.83 13.34
C ILE A 21 -30.05 -20.76 12.07
N MET A 22 -31.17 -20.02 12.11
CA MET A 22 -32.04 -19.83 10.96
C MET A 22 -31.33 -19.15 9.78
N ASN A 23 -30.50 -18.13 10.06
CA ASN A 23 -29.69 -17.46 9.06
C ASN A 23 -28.62 -18.39 8.44
N PHE A 24 -28.06 -19.32 9.22
CA PHE A 24 -27.10 -20.31 8.74
C PHE A 24 -27.76 -21.34 7.81
N LEU A 25 -28.93 -21.87 8.19
CA LEU A 25 -29.66 -22.85 7.38
C LEU A 25 -30.21 -22.26 6.08
N GLY A 26 -30.63 -21.00 6.08
CA GLY A 26 -31.17 -20.34 4.89
C GLY A 26 -30.13 -20.05 3.81
N HIS A 27 -28.86 -19.82 4.17
CA HIS A 27 -27.81 -19.39 3.25
C HIS A 27 -26.43 -19.97 3.63
N GLN A 28 -26.29 -21.29 3.60
CA GLN A 28 -25.07 -22.00 4.01
C GLN A 28 -23.82 -21.53 3.24
N GLU A 29 -23.93 -21.28 1.94
CA GLU A 29 -22.80 -20.87 1.09
C GLU A 29 -22.35 -19.42 1.31
N GLU A 30 -23.28 -18.53 1.71
CA GLU A 30 -22.96 -17.12 1.99
C GLU A 30 -22.59 -16.84 3.45
N TYR A 31 -22.80 -17.81 4.33
CA TYR A 31 -22.56 -17.62 5.75
C TYR A 31 -21.06 -17.50 6.04
N GLY A 32 -20.64 -16.37 6.61
CA GLY A 32 -19.23 -16.10 6.94
C GLY A 32 -18.37 -15.60 5.76
N THR A 33 -18.91 -15.49 4.55
CA THR A 33 -18.17 -14.92 3.39
C THR A 33 -18.17 -13.39 3.38
N LYS A 34 -19.12 -12.77 4.09
CA LYS A 34 -19.26 -11.32 4.22
C LYS A 34 -18.18 -10.76 5.14
N LYS A 35 -17.13 -10.19 4.55
CA LYS A 35 -16.10 -9.45 5.30
C LYS A 35 -16.67 -8.13 5.81
N SER A 36 -16.54 -7.88 7.11
CA SER A 36 -16.80 -6.56 7.66
C SER A 36 -15.71 -5.59 7.16
N ILE A 37 -16.10 -4.36 6.81
CA ILE A 37 -15.19 -3.29 6.35
C ILE A 37 -14.13 -2.91 7.42
N GLY A 38 -14.30 -3.40 8.65
CA GLY A 38 -13.37 -3.15 9.75
C GLY A 38 -13.42 -1.70 10.23
N ARG A 39 -12.59 -1.38 11.23
CA ARG A 39 -12.49 -0.01 11.75
C ARG A 39 -11.77 0.87 10.72
N PRO A 40 -12.36 1.99 10.27
CA PRO A 40 -11.71 2.88 9.31
C PRO A 40 -10.40 3.44 9.90
N SER A 41 -9.38 3.59 9.04
CA SER A 41 -8.09 4.11 9.48
C SER A 41 -8.23 5.56 9.91
N LYS A 42 -7.63 5.92 11.05
CA LYS A 42 -7.63 7.29 11.60
C LYS A 42 -7.04 8.33 10.63
N LEU A 43 -6.20 7.90 9.70
CA LEU A 43 -5.57 8.74 8.69
C LEU A 43 -6.23 8.56 7.32
N ASN A 44 -6.52 9.69 6.67
CA ASN A 44 -6.93 9.72 5.26
C ASN A 44 -5.74 9.45 4.33
N ASP A 45 -6.00 9.12 3.07
CA ASP A 45 -4.94 8.79 2.10
C ASP A 45 -4.01 9.98 1.83
N ARG A 46 -4.53 11.20 1.94
CA ARG A 46 -3.74 12.44 1.90
C ARG A 46 -2.74 12.54 3.05
N GLY A 47 -3.16 12.21 4.27
CA GLY A 47 -2.31 12.19 5.47
C GLY A 47 -1.25 11.10 5.41
N LYS A 48 -1.61 9.91 4.88
CA LYS A 48 -0.64 8.84 4.59
C LYS A 48 0.41 9.30 3.58
N ARG A 49 -0.01 9.99 2.51
CA ARG A 49 0.89 10.53 1.47
C ARG A 49 1.76 11.68 2.00
N ALA A 50 1.22 12.55 2.87
CA ALA A 50 1.99 13.60 3.51
C ALA A 50 3.11 13.04 4.40
N ILE A 51 2.79 12.05 5.25
CA ILE A 51 3.81 11.33 6.04
C ILE A 51 4.89 10.76 5.12
N PHE A 52 4.50 10.07 4.04
CA PHE A 52 5.44 9.51 3.07
C PHE A 52 6.44 10.55 2.52
N TRP A 53 5.97 11.74 2.14
CA TRP A 53 6.84 12.81 1.62
C TRP A 53 7.69 13.49 2.70
N THR A 54 7.19 13.59 3.94
CA THR A 54 7.89 14.31 5.02
C THR A 54 8.87 13.40 5.79
N THR A 55 8.70 12.08 5.77
CA THR A 55 9.50 11.11 6.55
C THR A 55 10.96 10.98 6.13
N SER A 56 11.38 11.63 5.04
CA SER A 56 12.81 11.75 4.71
C SER A 56 13.60 12.61 5.71
N ASN A 57 12.95 13.53 6.44
CA ASN A 57 13.62 14.39 7.41
C ASN A 57 12.91 14.33 8.79
N SER A 58 13.45 13.53 9.72
CA SER A 58 13.19 13.59 11.17
C SER A 58 11.72 13.44 11.68
N THR A 59 11.44 12.31 12.31
CA THR A 59 10.14 11.91 12.91
C THR A 59 9.55 12.87 13.94
N ASN A 60 10.36 13.71 14.60
CA ASN A 60 9.88 14.66 15.62
C ASN A 60 9.33 15.96 15.01
N GLU A 61 9.78 16.36 13.82
CA GLU A 61 9.32 17.58 13.17
C GLU A 61 7.94 17.39 12.51
N ILE A 62 7.68 16.20 11.97
CA ILE A 62 6.42 15.82 11.30
C ILE A 62 5.22 15.93 12.24
N ARG A 63 5.39 15.59 13.53
CA ARG A 63 4.33 15.72 14.54
C ARG A 63 3.92 17.18 14.76
N ARG A 64 4.87 18.12 14.66
CA ARG A 64 4.62 19.56 14.90
C ARG A 64 4.05 20.26 13.67
N THR A 65 4.47 19.89 12.47
CA THR A 65 4.03 20.56 11.21
C THR A 65 2.81 19.92 10.56
N GLY A 66 2.59 18.61 10.75
CA GLY A 66 1.56 17.87 10.00
C GLY A 66 0.17 17.80 10.63
N GLY A 67 -0.01 18.22 11.89
CA GLY A 67 -1.31 18.14 12.59
C GLY A 67 -1.87 16.71 12.67
N ILE A 68 -1.00 15.69 12.66
CA ILE A 68 -1.41 14.29 12.57
C ILE A 68 -1.57 13.71 13.98
N ASP A 69 -2.83 13.56 14.43
CA ASP A 69 -3.22 12.92 15.69
C ASP A 69 -3.15 11.38 15.58
N ALA A 70 -1.95 10.84 15.32
CA ALA A 70 -1.69 9.40 15.27
C ALA A 70 -0.63 9.00 16.31
N SER A 71 -0.78 7.80 16.90
CA SER A 71 0.17 7.31 17.89
C SER A 71 1.54 7.06 17.28
N THR A 72 2.59 7.27 18.07
CA THR A 72 3.99 6.99 17.72
C THR A 72 4.15 5.58 17.15
N THR A 73 3.44 4.60 17.70
CA THR A 73 3.47 3.19 17.25
C THR A 73 2.92 2.98 15.85
N THR A 74 1.86 3.70 15.46
CA THR A 74 1.33 3.66 14.08
C THR A 74 2.33 4.28 13.11
N MET A 75 3.00 5.36 13.51
CA MET A 75 4.04 6.00 12.71
C MET A 75 5.26 5.09 12.51
N TRP A 76 5.73 4.42 13.56
CA TRP A 76 6.80 3.42 13.47
C TRP A 76 6.50 2.30 12.49
N ARG A 77 5.27 1.78 12.50
CA ARG A 77 4.85 0.75 11.55
C ARG A 77 4.91 1.28 10.11
N ILE A 78 4.33 2.45 9.84
CA ILE A 78 4.36 3.04 8.50
C ILE A 78 5.81 3.21 8.02
N ASN A 79 6.68 3.76 8.87
CA ASN A 79 8.09 3.93 8.55
C ASN A 79 8.80 2.59 8.27
N LEU A 80 8.58 1.58 9.11
CA LEU A 80 9.17 0.25 8.93
C LEU A 80 8.74 -0.41 7.61
N TRP A 81 7.45 -0.33 7.26
CA TRP A 81 6.93 -0.84 5.99
C TRP A 81 7.57 -0.13 4.79
N THR A 82 7.76 1.19 4.86
CA THR A 82 8.42 1.94 3.77
C THR A 82 9.89 1.56 3.60
N ILE A 83 10.63 1.38 4.71
CA ILE A 83 12.03 0.96 4.67
C ILE A 83 12.15 -0.43 4.03
N LEU A 84 11.23 -1.34 4.34
CA LEU A 84 11.23 -2.69 3.79
C LEU A 84 11.01 -2.68 2.27
N ILE A 85 10.00 -1.94 1.79
CA ILE A 85 9.69 -1.84 0.35
C ILE A 85 10.84 -1.21 -0.44
N VAL A 86 11.46 -0.15 0.08
CA VAL A 86 12.61 0.50 -0.57
C VAL A 86 13.80 -0.46 -0.66
N LYS A 87 14.05 -1.25 0.39
CA LYS A 87 15.11 -2.28 0.38
C LYS A 87 14.84 -3.39 -0.62
N ASP A 88 13.59 -3.86 -0.71
CA ASP A 88 13.20 -4.90 -1.65
C ASP A 88 13.35 -4.42 -3.10
N LEU A 89 12.92 -3.18 -3.39
CA LEU A 89 13.11 -2.57 -4.70
C LEU A 89 14.60 -2.41 -5.05
N GLN A 90 15.41 -1.90 -4.12
CA GLN A 90 16.85 -1.75 -4.30
C GLN A 90 17.52 -3.11 -4.59
N SER A 91 17.14 -4.15 -3.83
CA SER A 91 17.63 -5.52 -4.03
C SER A 91 17.26 -6.08 -5.41
N ALA A 92 16.02 -5.89 -5.85
CA ALA A 92 15.57 -6.30 -7.18
C ALA A 92 16.36 -5.61 -8.30
N ILE A 93 16.56 -4.29 -8.18
CA ILE A 93 17.38 -3.50 -9.11
C ILE A 93 18.82 -4.03 -9.14
N SER A 94 19.45 -4.24 -7.98
CA SER A 94 20.83 -4.78 -7.92
C SER A 94 20.96 -6.18 -8.53
N LYS A 95 19.94 -7.04 -8.35
CA LYS A 95 19.90 -8.37 -8.99
C LYS A 95 19.81 -8.27 -10.51
N LEU A 96 18.96 -7.38 -11.03
CA LEU A 96 18.84 -7.14 -12.46
C LEU A 96 20.15 -6.60 -13.05
N TRP A 97 20.78 -5.63 -12.40
CA TRP A 97 22.09 -5.10 -12.83
C TRP A 97 23.18 -6.16 -12.87
N ARG A 98 23.22 -7.09 -11.90
CA ARG A 98 24.16 -8.22 -11.92
C ARG A 98 23.91 -9.22 -13.05
N LYS A 99 22.68 -9.30 -13.55
CA LYS A 99 22.29 -10.22 -14.63
C LYS A 99 22.60 -9.65 -16.01
N ILE A 100 22.82 -8.34 -16.13
CA ILE A 100 23.18 -7.71 -17.41
C ILE A 100 24.58 -8.17 -17.82
N ASP A 101 24.67 -8.77 -19.00
CA ASP A 101 25.94 -9.22 -19.54
C ASP A 101 26.83 -8.03 -19.94
N LYS A 102 28.12 -8.15 -19.63
CA LYS A 102 29.13 -7.14 -19.99
C LYS A 102 29.22 -6.90 -21.50
N SER A 103 28.85 -7.89 -22.32
CA SER A 103 28.79 -7.78 -23.78
C SER A 103 27.77 -6.75 -24.25
N ILE A 104 26.63 -6.62 -23.56
CA ILE A 104 25.59 -5.62 -23.86
C ILE A 104 26.16 -4.21 -23.61
N ILE A 105 26.80 -4.01 -22.46
CA ILE A 105 27.46 -2.74 -22.13
C ILE A 105 28.54 -2.40 -23.16
N LYS A 106 29.37 -3.38 -23.54
CA LYS A 106 30.42 -3.21 -24.53
C LYS A 106 29.85 -2.85 -25.91
N ASN A 107 28.77 -3.50 -26.35
CA ASN A 107 28.10 -3.16 -27.60
C ASN A 107 27.52 -1.74 -27.57
N ILE A 108 26.88 -1.33 -26.47
CA ILE A 108 26.36 0.04 -26.34
C ILE A 108 27.49 1.06 -26.51
N VAL A 109 28.61 0.87 -25.81
CA VAL A 109 29.78 1.75 -25.91
C VAL A 109 30.36 1.75 -27.33
N ASN A 110 30.48 0.58 -27.95
CA ASN A 110 31.01 0.45 -29.29
C ASN A 110 30.15 1.10 -30.36
N THR A 111 28.84 1.29 -30.12
CA THR A 111 27.92 1.97 -31.06
C THR A 111 27.87 3.50 -30.89
N MET A 112 28.54 4.05 -29.86
CA MET A 112 28.59 5.51 -29.63
C MET A 112 29.25 6.29 -30.78
N PRO A 113 30.36 5.82 -31.41
CA PRO A 113 30.97 6.53 -32.53
C PRO A 113 30.01 6.65 -33.72
N GLU A 114 29.32 5.58 -34.09
CA GLU A 114 28.34 5.58 -35.19
C GLU A 114 27.20 6.56 -34.92
N ARG A 115 26.72 6.63 -33.66
CA ARG A 115 25.70 7.62 -33.26
C ARG A 115 26.22 9.05 -33.42
N ILE A 116 27.46 9.32 -33.01
CA ILE A 116 28.08 10.64 -33.16
C ILE A 116 28.23 11.01 -34.63
N PHE A 117 28.70 10.09 -35.48
CA PHE A 117 28.80 10.32 -36.92
C PHE A 117 27.44 10.58 -37.57
N GLN A 118 26.39 9.89 -37.13
CA GLN A 118 25.03 10.16 -37.59
C GLN A 118 24.54 11.56 -37.19
N VAL A 119 24.79 12.00 -35.95
CA VAL A 119 24.42 13.36 -35.47
C VAL A 119 25.13 14.44 -36.30
N ILE A 120 26.42 14.23 -36.60
CA ILE A 120 27.22 15.17 -37.40
C ILE A 120 26.68 15.24 -38.84
N ASN A 121 26.40 14.09 -39.47
CA ASN A 121 25.90 14.04 -40.85
C ASN A 121 24.48 14.59 -41.02
N ARG A 122 23.66 14.59 -39.97
CA ARG A 122 22.29 15.14 -39.98
C ARG A 122 22.20 16.60 -39.50
N SER A 123 23.32 17.32 -39.43
CA SER A 123 23.37 18.71 -38.94
C SER A 123 22.64 18.89 -37.60
N VAL A 124 22.96 18.06 -36.61
CA VAL A 124 22.50 18.20 -35.20
C VAL A 124 20.97 17.97 -35.00
N SER A 125 20.23 17.47 -35.99
CA SER A 125 18.83 17.08 -35.78
C SER A 125 18.70 15.82 -34.89
N CYS A 126 17.58 15.67 -34.18
CA CYS A 126 17.28 14.49 -33.36
C CYS A 126 17.54 13.18 -34.12
N THR A 127 18.24 12.24 -33.48
CA THR A 127 18.48 10.88 -33.99
C THR A 127 17.44 9.91 -33.40
N ASP A 128 17.14 8.81 -34.10
CA ASP A 128 16.11 7.83 -33.71
C ASP A 128 16.53 6.92 -32.52
N TYR A 129 17.52 7.34 -31.73
CA TYR A 129 18.19 6.56 -30.68
C TYR A 129 17.95 7.07 -29.26
#